data_AF-V6HI36-F1
#
_entry.id   AF-V6HI36-F1
#
_cell.length_a   1.000
_cell.length_b   1.000
_cell.length_c   1.000
_cell.angle_alpha   90.00
_cell.angle_beta   90.00
_cell.angle_gamma   90.00
#
_symmetry.space_group_name_H-M   'P 1'
#
loop_
_entity.id
_entity.type
_entity.pdbx_description
1 polymer ?
#
loop_
_entity_poly.entity_id
_entity_poly.type
_entity_poly.pdbx_seq_one_letter_code
_entity_poly.pdbx_strand_id
1 'polypeptide(L)'
;MERKNRALTNYLDEKVTPESAPAQIALAPIIIPVGVLSLLLDAFVLHPISVIPDALEDTYKVIWKDPTGGVVFQTIVFLPKLAVSPVFFLVDFLGRSGIDF
;
A
#
# COMPACT_ATOMS: atom_id res chain seq x y z
N MET A 1 -6.23 -9.90 7.49
CA MET A 1 -6.33 -8.44 7.41
C MET A 1 -5.30 -7.87 8.35
N GLU A 2 -4.19 -7.34 7.82
CA GLU A 2 -3.06 -6.90 8.62
C GLU A 2 -3.35 -5.57 9.31
N ARG A 3 -3.02 -5.48 10.60
CA ARG A 3 -3.09 -4.22 11.37
C ARG A 3 -2.32 -3.08 10.68
N LYS A 4 -1.28 -3.39 9.90
CA LYS A 4 -0.42 -2.40 9.24
C LYS A 4 -1.17 -1.48 8.26
N ASN A 5 -2.24 -1.94 7.63
CA ASN A 5 -2.96 -1.16 6.61
C ASN A 5 -3.87 -0.06 7.18
N ARG A 6 -4.05 -0.03 8.50
CA ARG A 6 -4.99 0.86 9.20
C ARG A 6 -4.27 1.76 10.20
N ALA A 7 -3.20 2.41 9.77
CA ALA A 7 -2.31 3.16 10.65
C ALA A 7 -3.05 4.27 11.41
N LEU A 8 -3.84 5.08 10.72
CA LEU A 8 -4.61 6.18 11.34
C LEU A 8 -5.76 5.65 12.17
N THR A 9 -6.45 4.62 11.67
CA THR A 9 -7.62 4.07 12.37
C THR A 9 -7.19 3.40 13.67
N ASN A 10 -6.09 2.62 13.65
CA ASN A 10 -5.52 2.04 14.87
C ASN A 10 -5.05 3.12 15.85
N TYR A 11 -4.50 4.24 15.35
CA TYR A 11 -4.10 5.36 16.19
C TYR A 11 -5.31 6.01 16.87
N LEU A 12 -6.41 6.19 16.15
CA LEU A 12 -7.67 6.70 16.73
C LEU A 12 -8.22 5.73 17.78
N ASP A 13 -8.24 4.43 17.50
CA ASP A 13 -8.69 3.41 18.45
C ASP A 13 -7.85 3.41 19.74
N GLU A 14 -6.54 3.68 19.64
CA GLU A 14 -5.66 3.79 20.81
C GLU A 14 -5.93 5.05 21.64
N LYS A 15 -6.27 6.18 21.00
CA LYS A 15 -6.41 7.48 21.67
C LYS A 15 -7.84 7.80 22.11
N VAL A 16 -8.84 7.18 21.50
CA VAL A 16 -10.25 7.47 21.76
C VAL A 16 -10.90 6.27 22.45
N THR A 17 -10.82 6.28 23.78
CA THR A 17 -11.38 5.23 24.65
C THR A 17 -12.39 5.84 25.63
N PRO A 18 -13.66 6.02 25.25
CA PRO A 18 -14.66 6.61 26.13
C PRO A 18 -14.90 5.71 27.36
N GLU A 19 -14.90 6.31 28.55
CA GLU A 19 -15.07 5.59 29.82
C GLU A 19 -16.53 5.14 30.08
N SER A 20 -17.49 5.66 29.31
CA SER A 20 -18.92 5.37 29.50
C SER A 20 -19.75 5.55 28.21
N ALA A 21 -20.92 4.91 28.16
CA ALA A 21 -21.84 5.01 27.02
C ALA A 21 -22.33 6.44 26.73
N PRO A 22 -22.65 7.30 27.73
CA PRO A 22 -23.00 8.69 27.46
C PRO A 22 -21.84 9.48 26.83
N ALA A 23 -20.60 9.24 27.25
CA ALA A 23 -19.42 9.88 26.66
C ALA A 23 -19.22 9.45 25.19
N GLN A 24 -19.48 8.18 24.88
CA GLN A 24 -19.44 7.67 23.50
C GLN A 24 -20.48 8.37 22.61
N ILE A 25 -21.72 8.53 23.10
CA ILE A 25 -22.79 9.22 22.36
C ILE A 25 -22.44 10.70 22.15
N ALA A 26 -21.91 11.36 23.18
CA ALA A 26 -21.52 12.76 23.10
C ALA A 26 -20.38 13.01 22.09
N LEU A 27 -19.45 12.07 21.98
CA LEU A 27 -18.31 12.15 21.05
C LEU A 27 -18.65 11.67 19.62
N ALA A 28 -19.71 10.87 19.46
CA ALA A 28 -20.09 10.26 18.19
C ALA A 28 -20.18 11.25 17.00
N PRO A 29 -20.75 12.47 17.14
CA PRO A 29 -20.82 13.43 16.03
C PRO A 29 -19.46 13.86 15.46
N ILE A 30 -18.39 13.72 16.24
CA ILE A 30 -17.01 14.08 15.83
C ILE A 30 -16.24 12.82 15.44
N ILE A 31 -16.30 11.78 16.28
CA ILE A 31 -15.52 10.55 16.10
C ILE A 31 -15.99 9.77 14.87
N ILE A 32 -17.28 9.76 14.54
CA ILE A 32 -17.76 9.05 13.35
C ILE A 32 -17.18 9.69 12.06
N PRO A 33 -17.31 11.00 11.80
CA PRO A 33 -16.67 11.62 10.63
C PRO A 33 -15.15 11.44 10.59
N VAL A 34 -14.47 11.62 11.72
CA VAL A 34 -13.01 11.49 11.81
C VAL A 34 -12.56 10.05 11.56
N GLY A 35 -13.28 9.07 12.11
CA GLY A 35 -13.01 7.64 11.89
C GLY A 35 -13.25 7.22 10.44
N VAL A 36 -14.31 7.72 9.79
CA VAL A 36 -14.54 7.48 8.35
C VAL A 36 -13.41 8.08 7.52
N LEU A 37 -13.03 9.34 7.77
CA LEU A 37 -11.94 9.98 7.04
C LEU A 37 -10.61 9.25 7.24
N SER A 38 -10.32 8.82 8.47
CA SER A 38 -9.16 8.01 8.81
C SER A 38 -9.11 6.72 7.99
N LEU A 39 -10.22 5.99 7.93
CA LEU A 39 -10.30 4.75 7.15
C LEU A 39 -10.10 5.00 5.65
N LEU A 40 -10.64 6.11 5.12
CA LEU A 40 -10.45 6.50 3.73
C LEU A 40 -8.98 6.86 3.45
N LEU A 41 -8.31 7.57 4.35
CA LEU A 41 -6.89 7.91 4.19
C LEU A 41 -6.00 6.68 4.29
N ASP A 42 -6.31 5.77 5.21
CA ASP A 42 -5.66 4.47 5.31
C ASP A 42 -5.80 3.71 3.98
N ALA A 43 -7.01 3.63 3.41
CA ALA A 43 -7.30 2.88 2.18
C ALA A 43 -6.70 3.49 0.91
N PHE A 44 -6.86 4.79 0.71
CA PHE A 44 -6.57 5.43 -0.58
C PHE A 44 -5.21 6.13 -0.63
N VAL A 45 -4.54 6.29 0.52
CA VAL A 45 -3.28 7.03 0.60
C VAL A 45 -2.20 6.19 1.28
N LEU A 46 -2.40 5.82 2.54
CA LEU A 46 -1.32 5.20 3.33
C LEU A 46 -1.03 3.78 2.89
N HIS A 47 -2.05 2.96 2.67
CA HIS A 47 -1.87 1.58 2.20
C HIS A 47 -1.18 1.53 0.82
N PRO A 48 -1.64 2.28 -0.21
CA PRO A 48 -0.92 2.36 -1.48
C PRO A 48 0.55 2.79 -1.31
N ILE A 49 0.84 3.83 -0.53
CA ILE A 49 2.22 4.25 -0.29
C ILE A 49 3.05 3.14 0.36
N SER A 50 2.46 2.39 1.30
CA SER A 50 3.15 1.34 2.04
C SER A 50 3.59 0.15 1.18
N VAL A 51 2.91 -0.12 0.06
CA VAL A 51 3.20 -1.24 -0.85
C VAL A 51 4.13 -0.87 -2.01
N ILE A 52 4.53 0.41 -2.15
CA ILE A 52 5.49 0.85 -3.16
C ILE A 52 6.83 0.08 -3.07
N PRO A 53 7.45 -0.09 -1.89
CA PRO A 53 8.73 -0.79 -1.78
C PRO A 53 8.63 -2.24 -2.25
N ASP A 54 7.54 -2.93 -1.89
CA ASP A 54 7.29 -4.31 -2.28
C ASP A 54 7.13 -4.43 -3.80
N ALA A 55 6.35 -3.54 -4.41
CA ALA A 55 6.16 -3.51 -5.86
C ALA A 55 7.45 -3.21 -6.64
N LEU A 56 8.31 -2.33 -6.09
CA LEU A 56 9.64 -2.08 -6.65
C LEU A 56 10.54 -3.31 -6.53
N GLU A 57 10.55 -3.97 -5.37
CA GLU A 57 11.36 -5.16 -5.14
C GLU A 57 10.95 -6.31 -6.07
N ASP A 58 9.65 -6.49 -6.30
CA ASP A 58 9.14 -7.52 -7.18
C ASP A 58 9.42 -7.20 -8.66
N THR A 59 9.27 -5.94 -9.06
CA THR A 59 9.70 -5.49 -10.40
C THR A 59 11.18 -5.79 -10.63
N TYR A 60 12.02 -5.52 -9.62
CA TYR A 60 13.45 -5.85 -9.67
C TYR A 60 13.67 -7.37 -9.77
N LYS A 61 13.03 -8.17 -8.92
CA LYS A 61 13.17 -9.63 -8.91
C LYS A 61 12.75 -10.27 -10.23
N VAL A 62 11.66 -9.79 -10.84
CA VAL A 62 11.08 -10.41 -12.03
C VAL A 62 11.83 -10.00 -13.30
N ILE A 63 12.25 -8.73 -13.41
CA ILE A 63 12.81 -8.20 -14.66
C ILE A 63 14.34 -8.19 -14.66
N TRP A 64 14.95 -7.89 -13.51
CA TRP A 64 16.36 -7.53 -13.42
C TRP A 64 17.22 -8.56 -12.71
N LYS A 65 16.70 -9.18 -11.65
CA LYS A 65 17.43 -10.15 -10.84
C LYS A 65 17.64 -11.46 -11.60
N ASP A 66 18.84 -12.03 -11.48
CA ASP A 66 19.23 -13.33 -12.04
C ASP A 66 18.91 -13.51 -13.54
N PRO A 67 19.44 -12.64 -14.43
CA PRO A 67 19.12 -12.66 -15.84
C PRO A 67 19.56 -13.95 -16.54
N THR A 68 18.68 -14.48 -17.39
CA THR A 68 19.00 -15.65 -18.23
C THR A 68 19.79 -15.24 -19.48
N GLY A 69 20.79 -16.04 -19.85
CA GLY A 69 21.59 -15.86 -21.06
C GLY A 69 22.88 -15.07 -20.86
N GLY A 70 23.68 -14.98 -21.92
CA GLY A 70 24.97 -14.28 -21.91
C GLY A 70 24.84 -12.76 -22.02
N VAL A 71 25.96 -12.06 -21.85
CA VAL A 71 26.04 -10.58 -21.86
C VAL A 71 25.45 -9.98 -23.13
N VAL A 72 25.75 -10.55 -24.31
CA VAL A 72 25.25 -10.04 -25.60
C VAL A 72 23.73 -10.06 -25.67
N PHE A 73 23.10 -11.14 -25.19
CA PHE A 73 21.64 -11.23 -25.15
C PHE A 73 21.06 -10.19 -24.19
N GLN A 74 21.66 -10.00 -23.01
CA GLN A 74 21.22 -8.98 -22.04
C GLN A 74 21.30 -7.56 -22.61
N THR A 75 22.32 -7.24 -23.42
CA THR A 75 22.40 -5.93 -24.11
C THR A 75 21.23 -5.72 -25.07
N ILE A 76 20.83 -6.76 -25.82
CA ILE A 76 19.71 -6.68 -26.76
C ILE A 76 18.39 -6.49 -26.02
N VAL A 77 18.19 -7.22 -24.92
CA VAL A 77 16.92 -7.16 -24.14
C VAL A 77 16.87 -6.02 -23.13
N PHE A 78 17.94 -5.23 -22.99
CA PHE A 78 18.01 -4.13 -22.01
C PHE A 78 16.92 -3.07 -22.24
N LEU A 79 16.80 -2.54 -23.46
CA LEU A 79 15.78 -1.54 -23.80
C LEU A 79 14.35 -2.09 -23.63
N PRO A 80 14.02 -3.31 -24.10
CA PRO A 80 12.76 -3.96 -23.76
C PRO A 80 12.49 -4.07 -22.25
N LYS A 81 13.48 -4.52 -21.45
CA LYS A 81 13.34 -4.63 -19.99
C LYS A 81 13.07 -3.28 -19.34
N LEU A 82 13.77 -2.23 -19.75
CA LEU A 82 13.51 -0.87 -19.29
C LEU A 82 12.10 -0.40 -19.64
N ALA A 83 11.63 -0.65 -20.85
CA ALA A 83 10.29 -0.25 -21.29
C ALA A 83 9.17 -0.98 -20.54
N VAL A 84 9.37 -2.26 -20.21
CA VAL A 84 8.37 -3.08 -19.49
C VAL A 84 8.38 -2.82 -17.98
N SER A 85 9.51 -2.39 -17.40
CA SER A 85 9.65 -2.12 -15.96
C SER A 85 8.55 -1.23 -15.36
N PRO A 86 8.25 -0.03 -15.90
CA PRO A 86 7.18 0.79 -15.34
C PRO A 86 5.79 0.15 -15.48
N VAL A 87 5.55 -0.64 -16.54
CA VAL A 87 4.28 -1.34 -16.75
C VAL A 87 4.09 -2.43 -15.70
N PHE A 88 5.11 -3.26 -15.48
CA PHE A 88 5.08 -4.30 -14.47
C PHE A 88 4.90 -3.72 -13.06
N PHE A 89 5.68 -2.68 -12.73
CA PHE A 89 5.53 -1.95 -11.47
C PHE A 89 4.10 -1.45 -11.26
N LEU A 90 3.50 -0.81 -12.26
CA LEU A 90 2.14 -0.27 -12.13
C LEU A 90 1.10 -1.37 -11.92
N VAL A 91 1.23 -2.50 -12.63
CA VAL A 91 0.32 -3.63 -12.47
C VAL A 91 0.43 -4.22 -11.07
N ASP A 92 1.65 -4.46 -10.59
CA ASP A 92 1.89 -5.02 -9.26
C ASP A 92 1.45 -4.05 -8.15
N PHE A 93 1.84 -2.79 -8.26
CA PHE A 93 1.47 -1.71 -7.34
C PHE A 93 -0.06 -1.56 -7.22
N LEU A 94 -0.78 -1.51 -8.34
CA LEU A 94 -2.24 -1.37 -8.34
C LEU A 94 -2.93 -2.62 -7.81
N GLY A 95 -2.40 -3.80 -8.15
CA GLY A 95 -2.89 -5.08 -7.62
C GLY A 95 -2.81 -5.12 -6.09
N ARG A 96 -1.65 -4.78 -5.53
CA ARG A 96 -1.42 -4.72 -4.08
C ARG A 96 -2.29 -3.65 -3.42
N SER A 97 -2.31 -2.44 -3.98
CA SER A 97 -3.11 -1.33 -3.46
C SER A 97 -4.61 -1.62 -3.37
N GLY A 98 -5.14 -2.48 -4.24
CA GLY A 98 -6.56 -2.81 -4.29
C GLY A 98 -6.96 -4.10 -3.56
N ILE A 99 -6.06 -5.09 -3.51
CA ILE A 99 -6.36 -6.44 -2.99
C ILE A 99 -5.89 -6.60 -1.54
N ASP A 100 -4.78 -5.94 -1.15
CA ASP A 100 -4.12 -6.19 0.12
C ASP A 100 -4.60 -5.27 1.26
N PHE A 101 -5.68 -4.49 1.09
CA PHE A 101 -6.23 -3.57 2.10
C PHE A 101 -6.89 -4.27 3.30
#